data_AF-A0A0D2MXD0-F1
#
_entry.id   AF-A0A0D2MXD0-F1
#
_cell.length_a   1.000
_cell.length_b   1.000
_cell.length_c   1.000
_cell.angle_alpha   90.00
_cell.angle_beta   90.00
_cell.angle_gamma   90.00
#
_symmetry.space_group_name_H-M   'P 1'
#
loop_
_entity.id
_entity.type
_entity.pdbx_description
1 polymer ?
#
loop_
_entity_poly.entity_id
_entity_poly.type
_entity_poly.pdbx_seq_one_letter_code
_entity_poly.pdbx_strand_id
1 'polypeptide(L)' 'MLATLLGGLCEADVTALVNQGDHNDITPVFLAIQRGEEGQDAFEFLMQHGARYNEPVAEEDAAAEGGGSSSGGKKAG' A
#
# COMPACT_ATOMS: atom_id res chain seq x y z
N MET A 1 11.69 -13.13 10.55
CA MET A 1 10.42 -12.72 11.21
C MET A 1 9.28 -12.49 10.21
N LEU A 2 9.50 -11.84 9.06
CA LEU A 2 8.44 -11.65 8.03
C LEU A 2 7.80 -12.96 7.55
N ALA A 3 8.59 -13.99 7.26
CA ALA A 3 8.10 -15.32 6.88
C ALA A 3 7.14 -15.94 7.92
N THR A 4 7.37 -15.68 9.21
CA THR A 4 6.53 -16.20 10.30
C THR A 4 5.20 -15.47 10.39
N LEU A 5 5.19 -14.17 10.08
CA LEU A 5 3.98 -13.34 10.10
C LEU A 5 3.07 -13.62 8.90
N LEU A 6 3.66 -13.97 7.76
CA LEU A 6 2.94 -14.16 6.49
C LEU A 6 2.69 -15.64 6.15
N GLY A 7 3.34 -16.57 6.84
CA GLY A 7 3.29 -18.02 6.53
C GLY A 7 1.94 -18.72 6.74
N GLY A 8 0.93 -18.02 7.28
CA GLY A 8 -0.44 -18.55 7.45
C GLY A 8 -1.46 -17.97 6.46
N LEU A 9 -1.03 -17.05 5.59
CA LEU A 9 -1.91 -16.37 4.64
C LEU A 9 -1.83 -17.03 3.26
N CYS A 10 -2.87 -16.84 2.45
CA CYS A 10 -2.81 -17.27 1.06
C CYS A 10 -1.94 -16.30 0.25
N GLU A 11 -1.38 -16.75 -0.88
CA GLU A 11 -0.46 -15.95 -1.69
C GLU A 11 -1.06 -14.61 -2.14
N ALA A 12 -2.37 -14.57 -2.39
CA ALA A 12 -3.08 -13.33 -2.75
C ALA A 12 -3.06 -12.30 -1.62
N ASP A 13 -3.35 -12.73 -0.38
CA ASP A 13 -3.33 -11.86 0.80
C ASP A 13 -1.91 -11.38 1.10
N VAL A 14 -0.91 -12.25 0.95
CA VAL A 14 0.51 -11.86 1.09
C VAL A 14 0.85 -10.81 0.04
N THR A 15 0.49 -11.03 -1.22
CA THR A 15 0.77 -10.09 -2.32
C THR A 15 0.11 -8.72 -2.09
N ALA A 16 -1.12 -8.71 -1.55
CA ALA A 16 -1.80 -7.47 -1.18
C ALA A 16 -1.04 -6.73 -0.06
N LEU A 17 -0.68 -7.43 1.02
CA LEU A 17 0.02 -6.84 2.16
C LEU A 17 1.40 -6.27 1.80
N VAL A 18 2.18 -6.96 0.97
CA VAL A 18 3.54 -6.48 0.59
C VAL A 18 3.52 -5.23 -0.29
N ASN A 19 2.37 -4.94 -0.92
CA ASN A 19 2.14 -3.76 -1.75
C ASN A 19 1.29 -2.68 -1.06
N GLN A 20 0.77 -2.96 0.14
CA GLN A 20 -0.07 -2.03 0.88
C GLN A 20 0.77 -0.87 1.45
N GLY A 21 0.45 0.35 1.04
CA GLY A 21 1.03 1.56 1.63
C GLY A 21 0.47 1.88 3.01
N ASP A 22 1.24 2.60 3.83
CA ASP A 22 0.72 3.23 5.04
C ASP A 22 -0.10 4.50 4.72
N HIS A 23 -0.48 5.29 5.73
CA HIS A 23 -1.22 6.55 5.52
C HIS A 23 -0.48 7.61 4.68
N ASN A 24 0.82 7.42 4.41
CA ASN A 24 1.63 8.27 3.56
C ASN A 24 2.02 7.57 2.25
N ASP A 25 1.31 6.50 1.88
CA ASP A 25 1.60 5.64 0.72
C ASP A 25 2.98 4.98 0.77
N ILE A 26 3.57 4.85 1.97
CA ILE A 26 4.86 4.20 2.15
C ILE A 26 4.67 2.68 2.16
N THR A 27 5.23 2.01 1.16
CA THR A 27 5.18 0.55 1.06
C THR A 27 6.25 -0.14 1.91
N PRO A 28 6.04 -1.41 2.30
CA PRO A 28 7.05 -2.22 2.98
C PRO A 28 8.39 -2.29 2.23
N VAL A 29 8.36 -2.31 0.90
CA VAL A 29 9.58 -2.30 0.06
C VAL A 29 10.35 -0.99 0.21
N PHE A 30 9.66 0.15 0.26
CA PHE A 30 10.30 1.45 0.45
C PHE A 30 11.00 1.54 1.81
N LEU A 31 10.39 1.00 2.87
CA LEU A 31 10.99 0.92 4.20
C LEU A 31 12.23 0.01 4.22
N ALA A 32 12.18 -1.12 3.51
CA ALA A 32 13.32 -2.02 3.38
C ALA A 32 14.51 -1.33 2.70
N ILE A 33 14.27 -0.54 1.65
CA ILE A 33 15.33 0.25 0.97
C ILE A 33 15.90 1.32 1.90
N GLN A 34 15.06 2.04 2.64
CA GLN A 34 15.52 3.08 3.59
C GLN A 34 16.42 2.54 4.71
N ARG A 35 16.25 1.26 5.07
CA ARG A 35 17.07 0.57 6.10
C ARG A 35 18.46 0.19 5.63
N GLY A 36 18.75 0.23 4.32
CA GLY A 36 20.05 -0.19 3.77
C GLY A 36 20.31 -1.68 3.99
N GLU A 37 21.53 -2.05 4.39
CA GLU A 37 21.92 -3.47 4.56
C GLU A 37 21.03 -4.23 5.54
N GLU A 38 20.52 -3.58 6.60
CA GLU A 38 19.58 -4.19 7.55
C GLU A 38 18.23 -4.57 6.91
N GLY A 39 17.86 -3.91 5.82
CA GLY A 39 16.62 -4.14 5.10
C GLY A 39 16.74 -5.10 3.94
N GLN A 40 17.94 -5.56 3.60
CA GLN A 40 18.19 -6.38 2.42
C GLN A 40 17.39 -7.70 2.45
N ASP A 41 17.41 -8.41 3.59
CA ASP A 41 16.65 -9.66 3.76
C ASP A 41 15.14 -9.43 3.62
N ALA A 42 14.64 -8.29 4.12
CA ALA A 42 13.24 -7.92 4.00
C ALA A 42 12.89 -7.58 2.56
N PHE A 43 13.76 -6.84 1.85
CA PHE A 43 13.60 -6.52 0.45
C PHE A 43 13.51 -7.79 -0.41
N GLU A 44 14.44 -8.73 -0.26
CA GLU A 44 14.46 -9.98 -1.01
C GLU A 44 13.22 -10.83 -0.74
N PHE A 45 12.78 -10.88 0.52
CA PHE A 45 11.56 -11.58 0.90
C PHE A 45 10.33 -10.94 0.24
N LEU A 46 10.17 -9.62 0.31
CA LEU A 46 9.04 -8.90 -0.28
C LEU A 46 8.99 -9.09 -1.81
N MET A 47 10.13 -9.01 -2.49
CA MET A 47 10.21 -9.20 -3.94
C MET A 47 9.83 -10.63 -4.37
N GLN A 48 10.19 -11.64 -3.60
CA GLN A 48 9.78 -13.03 -3.85
C GLN A 48 8.27 -13.23 -3.72
N HIS A 49 7.60 -12.39 -2.95
CA HIS A 49 6.17 -12.43 -2.70
C HIS A 49 5.36 -11.41 -3.52
N GLY A 50 5.93 -10.90 -4.63
CA GLY A 50 5.20 -10.08 -5.59
C GLY A 50 5.13 -8.60 -5.26
N ALA A 51 6.04 -8.09 -4.42
CA ALA A 51 6.11 -6.67 -4.14
C ALA A 51 6.58 -5.86 -5.36
N ARG A 52 5.97 -4.69 -5.55
CA ARG A 52 6.20 -3.79 -6.68
C ARG A 52 6.93 -2.55 -6.21
N TYR A 53 8.21 -2.44 -6.58
CA TYR A 53 9.03 -1.26 -6.23
C TYR A 53 8.83 -0.08 -7.20
N ASN A 54 8.40 -0.34 -8.43
CA ASN A 54 8.38 0.63 -9.52
C ASN A 54 6.97 1.10 -9.92
N GLU A 55 5.97 0.84 -9.08
CA GLU A 55 4.59 1.25 -9.34
C GLU A 55 4.05 2.01 -8.12
N PRO A 56 3.27 3.09 -8.32
CA PRO A 56 2.56 3.72 -7.22
C PRO A 56 1.60 2.68 -6.59
N VAL A 57 1.36 2.80 -5.28
CA VAL A 57 0.36 1.99 -4.57
C VAL A 57 -0.92 2.05 -5.40
N ALA A 58 -1.48 0.89 -5.73
CA ALA A 58 -2.76 0.86 -6.44
C ALA A 58 -3.77 1.56 -5.52
N GLU A 59 -4.18 2.78 -5.89
CA GLU A 59 -5.19 3.55 -5.17
C GLU A 59 -6.40 2.63 -4.97
N GLU A 60 -6.64 2.23 -3.73
CA GLU A 60 -7.74 1.36 -3.39
C GLU A 60 -9.04 2.11 -3.71
N ASP A 61 -9.85 1.46 -4.55
CA ASP A 61 -11.17 1.88 -4.98
C ASP A 61 -12.00 2.23 -3.74
N ALA A 62 -12.07 3.53 -3.42
CA ALA A 62 -12.93 4.09 -2.39
C ALA A 62 -14.39 4.00 -2.83
N ALA A 63 -14.92 2.78 -2.81
CA ALA A 63 -16.34 2.52 -3.04
C ALA A 63 -17.12 2.75 -1.74
N ALA A 64 -18.09 3.68 -1.86
CA ALA A 64 -19.29 3.90 -1.06
C ALA A 64 -19.16 4.68 0.28
N GLU A 65 -19.70 5.91 0.29
CA GLU A 65 -21.05 6.20 0.83
C GLU A 65 -21.44 7.69 0.67
N GLY A 66 -22.69 7.92 0.21
CA GLY A 66 -23.53 9.12 0.40
C GLY A 66 -23.02 10.47 -0.15
N GLY A 67 -23.56 11.05 -1.23
CA GLY A 67 -24.96 11.41 -1.36
C GLY A 67 -25.22 12.81 -0.78
N GLY A 68 -25.27 13.84 -1.62
CA GLY A 68 -25.62 15.20 -1.17
C GLY A 68 -25.39 16.29 -2.22
N SER A 69 -26.18 16.26 -3.28
CA SER A 69 -26.38 17.40 -4.19
C SER A 69 -26.76 18.69 -3.45
N SER A 70 -26.60 19.79 -4.20
CA SER A 70 -27.30 21.08 -4.08
C SER A 70 -26.56 22.13 -3.24
N SER A 71 -26.43 23.40 -3.62
CA SER A 71 -26.69 24.17 -4.84
C SER A 71 -26.47 25.64 -4.44
N GLY A 72 -25.91 26.44 -5.35
CA GLY A 72 -26.34 27.84 -5.50
C GLY A 72 -25.68 28.88 -4.59
N GLY A 73 -25.02 29.86 -5.23
CA GLY A 73 -24.55 31.05 -4.51
C GLY A 73 -23.86 32.10 -5.37
N LYS A 74 -24.38 32.38 -6.58
CA LYS A 74 -23.92 33.49 -7.43
C LYS A 74 -24.49 34.80 -6.87
N LYS A 75 -23.64 35.78 -6.50
CA LYS A 75 -23.89 37.25 -6.48
C LYS A 75 -22.62 37.93 -5.95
N ALA A 76 -21.82 38.62 -6.76
CA ALA A 76 -22.03 39.94 -7.37
C ALA A 76 -22.41 41.01 -6.34
N GLY A 77 -21.44 41.88 -6.03
CA GLY A 77 -21.55 43.07 -5.21
C GLY A 77 -20.23 43.81 -5.22
#